data_AF-A0A945KJK3-F1
#
_entry.id   AF-A0A945KJK3-F1
#
_cell.length_a   1.000
_cell.length_b   1.000
_cell.length_c   1.000
_cell.angle_alpha   90.00
_cell.angle_beta   90.00
_cell.angle_gamma   90.00
#
_symmetry.space_group_name_H-M   'P 1'
#
loop_
_entity.id
_entity.type
_entity.pdbx_description
1 polymer ?
#
loop_
_entity_poly.entity_id
_entity_poly.type
_entity_poly.pdbx_seq_one_letter_code
_entity_poly.pdbx_strand_id
1 'polypeptide(L)' 'FACKGAAPLQVVLVDDVRTTGSSLQESSRALRAMGARDVRALVLASPPLRRLE' A
#
# COMPACT_ATOMS: atom_id res chain seq x y z
N PHE A 1 -6.11 -8.81 -1.25
CA PHE A 1 -6.56 -7.88 -0.20
C PHE A 1 -8.00 -7.47 -0.46
N ALA A 2 -8.80 -7.22 0.58
CA ALA A 2 -10.19 -6.79 0.45
C ALA A 2 -10.48 -5.66 1.45
N CYS A 3 -11.09 -4.57 0.98
CA CYS A 3 -11.60 -3.49 1.82
C CYS A 3 -13.09 -3.72 2.05
N LYS A 4 -13.54 -3.66 3.31
CA LYS A 4 -14.95 -3.79 3.67
C LYS A 4 -15.55 -2.40 3.88
N GLY A 5 -16.68 -2.12 3.22
CA GLY A 5 -17.33 -0.81 3.27
C GLY A 5 -16.65 0.26 2.39
N ALA A 6 -17.19 1.47 2.40
CA ALA A 6 -16.63 2.59 1.64
C ALA A 6 -15.28 3.05 2.23
N ALA A 7 -14.30 3.34 1.37
CA ALA A 7 -13.04 3.90 1.80
C ALA A 7 -13.12 5.44 1.88
N PRO A 8 -12.44 6.08 2.86
CA PRO A 8 -12.26 7.53 2.86
C PRO A 8 -11.60 8.02 1.57
N LEU A 9 -11.85 9.27 1.19
CA LEU A 9 -11.25 9.86 -0.02
C LEU A 9 -9.72 9.95 0.05
N GLN A 10 -9.16 10.06 1.26
CA GLN A 10 -7.72 10.18 1.52
C GLN A 10 -7.29 9.14 2.54
N VAL A 11 -6.29 8.32 2.19
CA VAL A 11 -5.79 7.23 3.03
C VAL A 11 -4.26 7.20 3.01
N VAL A 12 -3.66 7.01 4.18
CA VAL A 12 -2.24 6.65 4.31
C VAL A 12 -2.15 5.19 4.74
N LEU A 13 -1.52 4.38 3.91
CA LEU A 13 -1.11 3.01 4.25
C LEU A 13 0.20 3.09 5.04
N VAL A 14 0.21 2.53 6.25
CA VAL A 14 1.40 2.48 7.09
C VAL A 14 1.88 1.04 7.16
N ASP A 15 3.17 0.84 6.90
CA ASP A 15 3.85 -0.45 7.06
C ASP A 15 5.23 -0.22 7.67
N ASP A 16 5.85 -1.24 8.24
CA ASP A 16 7.18 -1.10 8.81
C ASP A 16 8.26 -1.08 7.71
N VAL A 17 8.27 -2.05 6.81
CA VAL A 17 9.29 -2.23 5.79
C VAL A 17 8.66 -2.54 4.43
N ARG A 18 9.00 -1.73 3.43
CA ARG A 18 8.70 -2.05 2.03
C ARG A 18 9.79 -2.94 1.44
N THR A 19 9.47 -4.21 1.23
CA THR A 19 10.30 -5.14 0.45
C THR A 19 10.00 -5.00 -1.05
N THR A 20 9.28 -5.94 -1.66
CA THR A 20 8.80 -5.80 -3.06
C THR A 20 7.74 -4.70 -3.18
N GLY A 21 7.02 -4.42 -2.10
CA GLY A 21 5.88 -3.51 -2.06
C GLY A 21 4.55 -4.14 -2.48
N SER A 22 4.50 -5.45 -2.73
CA SER A 22 3.29 -6.14 -3.18
C SER A 22 2.11 -5.94 -2.22
N SER A 23 2.32 -6.05 -0.91
CA SER A 23 1.26 -5.84 0.09
C SER A 23 0.67 -4.42 0.04
N LEU A 24 1.53 -3.40 -0.05
CA LEU A 24 1.11 -2.00 -0.18
C LEU A 24 0.35 -1.73 -1.48
N GLN A 25 0.80 -2.31 -2.61
CA GLN A 25 0.13 -2.17 -3.91
C GLN A 25 -1.25 -2.84 -3.92
N GLU A 26 -1.34 -4.05 -3.40
CA GLU A 26 -2.59 -4.78 -3.31
C GLU A 26 -3.61 -4.09 -2.39
N SER A 27 -3.14 -3.53 -1.26
CA SER A 27 -3.96 -2.74 -0.34
C SER A 27 -4.44 -1.44 -1.00
N SER A 28 -3.54 -0.74 -1.70
CA SER A 28 -3.87 0.47 -2.47
C SER A 28 -4.93 0.18 -3.52
N ARG A 29 -4.80 -0.93 -4.27
CA ARG A 29 -5.80 -1.35 -5.26
C ARG A 29 -7.16 -1.61 -4.62
N ALA A 30 -7.19 -2.33 -3.50
CA ALA A 30 -8.43 -2.62 -2.79
C ALA A 30 -9.13 -1.34 -2.27
N LEU A 31 -8.37 -0.38 -1.72
CA LEU A 31 -8.92 0.89 -1.25
C LEU A 31 -9.45 1.77 -2.38
N ARG A 32 -8.70 1.85 -3.50
CA ARG A 32 -9.13 2.60 -4.68
C ARG A 32 -10.41 2.03 -5.29
N ALA A 33 -10.55 0.70 -5.32
CA ALA A 33 -11.79 0.04 -5.73
C ALA A 33 -13.00 0.42 -4.85
N MET A 34 -12.77 0.84 -3.61
CA MET A 34 -13.81 1.30 -2.67
C MET A 34 -13.97 2.83 -2.61
N GLY A 35 -13.37 3.57 -3.55
CA GLY A 35 -13.59 5.01 -3.71
C GLY A 35 -12.49 5.93 -3.15
N ALA A 36 -11.41 5.38 -2.58
CA ALA A 36 -10.27 6.21 -2.16
C ALA A 36 -9.59 6.86 -3.36
N ARG A 37 -9.38 8.18 -3.32
CA ARG A 37 -8.82 8.97 -4.43
C ARG A 37 -7.32 9.24 -4.23
N ASP A 38 -6.94 9.69 -3.04
CA ASP A 38 -5.55 9.85 -2.63
C ASP A 38 -5.15 8.71 -1.69
N VAL A 39 -4.26 7.83 -2.16
CA VAL A 39 -3.72 6.73 -1.37
C VAL A 39 -2.20 6.82 -1.41
N ARG A 40 -1.59 7.09 -0.27
CA ARG A 40 -0.14 7.19 -0.09
C ARG A 40 0.35 6.08 0.82
N ALA A 41 1.62 5.71 0.68
CA ALA A 41 2.26 4.76 1.58
C ALA A 41 3.34 5.48 2.40
N LEU A 42 3.38 5.17 3.69
CA LEU A 42 4.43 5.55 4.63
C LEU A 42 5.07 4.25 5.15
N VAL A 43 6.39 4.14 4.99
CA VAL A 43 7.16 3.02 5.53
C VAL A 43 8.34 3.52 6.33
N LEU A 44 8.72 2.78 7.36
CA LEU A 44 9.90 3.09 8.17
C LEU A 44 11.19 2.72 7.44
N ALA A 45 11.18 1.66 6.63
CA ALA A 45 12.32 1.26 5.80
C ALA A 45 11.93 0.82 4.38
N SER A 46 12.81 1.06 3.41
CA SER A 46 12.68 0.59 2.03
C SER A 46 14.06 0.14 1.51
N PRO A 47 14.56 -1.04 1.95
CA PRO A 47 15.87 -1.52 1.52
C PRO A 47 15.95 -1.71 0.00
N PRO A 48 17.14 -1.58 -0.61
CA PRO A 48 17.32 -1.87 -2.02
C PRO A 48 16.99 -3.33 -2.34
N LEU A 49 16.38 -3.57 -3.50
CA LEU A 49 16.14 -4.93 -3.98
C LEU A 49 17.50 -5.60 -4.25
N ARG A 50 17.79 -6.70 -3.55
CA ARG A 50 18.95 -7.52 -3.88
C ARG A 50 18.68 -8.21 -5.21
N ARG A 51 19.54 -7.98 -6.19
CA ARG A 51 19.58 -8.80 -7.40
C ARG A 51 20.18 -10.14 -6.98
N LEU A 52 19.45 -11.24 -7.20
CA LEU A 52 20.05 -12.56 -7.15
C LEU A 52 20.92 -12.67 -8.41
N GLU A 53 22.24 -12.72 -8.22
CA GLU A 53 23.19 -13.08 -9.28
C GLU A 53 23.17 -14.60 -9.52
#